data_AF-A0A0N9WM61-F1
#
_entry.id   AF-A0A0N9WM61-F1
#
_cell.length_a   1.000
_cell.length_b   1.000
_cell.length_c   1.000
_cell.angle_alpha   90.00
_cell.angle_beta   90.00
_cell.angle_gamma   90.00
#
_symmetry.space_group_name_H-M   'P 1'
#
loop_
_entity.id
_entity.type
_entity.pdbx_description
1 polymer ?
#
loop_
_entity_poly.entity_id
_entity_poly.type
_entity_poly.pdbx_seq_one_letter_code
_entity_poly.pdbx_strand_id
1 'polypeptide(L)'
;MTTHTEPRQAIALKYDGHHAPTLTAKGDEALAEEILRIARDSEVPIYENAELVKLLARMELGDSIPEELYRTIAEIIAFAWNLKGKFPQGHDPNAPSVEKDVTDRGDDY
;
A
#
# COMPACT_ATOMS: atom_id res chain seq x y z
N MET A 1 -26.26 -25.98 -11.38
CA MET A 1 -25.10 -25.67 -10.51
C MET A 1 -25.00 -24.16 -10.44
N THR A 2 -25.50 -23.53 -9.38
CA THR A 2 -25.35 -22.09 -9.19
C THR A 2 -23.97 -21.84 -8.58
N THR A 3 -23.01 -21.45 -9.40
CA THR A 3 -21.72 -20.97 -8.90
C THR A 3 -21.97 -19.66 -8.17
N HIS A 4 -21.95 -19.70 -6.83
CA HIS A 4 -21.97 -18.50 -6.00
C HIS A 4 -20.63 -17.80 -6.17
N THR A 5 -20.55 -16.91 -7.16
CA THR A 5 -19.42 -16.02 -7.33
C THR A 5 -19.61 -14.93 -6.28
N GLU A 6 -18.79 -14.93 -5.23
CA GLU A 6 -18.72 -13.80 -4.30
C GLU A 6 -18.55 -12.51 -5.13
N PRO A 7 -19.31 -11.44 -4.85
CA PRO A 7 -19.25 -10.22 -5.65
C PRO A 7 -17.82 -9.71 -5.68
N ARG A 8 -17.29 -9.53 -6.89
CA ARG A 8 -15.88 -9.19 -7.08
C ARG A 8 -15.73 -7.70 -6.90
N GLN A 9 -15.01 -7.29 -5.86
CA GLN A 9 -14.75 -5.88 -5.56
C GLN A 9 -13.26 -5.58 -5.70
N ALA A 10 -12.92 -4.38 -6.17
CA ALA A 10 -11.54 -3.91 -6.25
C ALA A 10 -11.43 -2.46 -5.74
N ILE A 11 -10.40 -2.20 -4.94
CA ILE A 11 -10.06 -0.88 -4.41
C ILE A 11 -8.62 -0.57 -4.81
N ALA A 12 -8.38 0.63 -5.35
CA ALA A 12 -7.04 1.11 -5.69
C ALA A 12 -6.64 2.25 -4.75
N LEU A 13 -5.45 2.12 -4.16
CA LEU A 13 -4.87 3.11 -3.27
C LEU A 13 -3.65 3.78 -3.91
N LYS A 14 -3.46 5.07 -3.62
CA LYS A 14 -2.26 5.82 -4.00
C LYS A 14 -1.57 6.34 -2.76
N TYR A 15 -0.26 6.16 -2.69
CA TYR A 15 0.59 6.69 -1.63
C TYR A 15 1.75 7.47 -2.26
N ASP A 16 1.99 8.68 -1.74
CA ASP A 16 3.02 9.59 -2.24
C ASP A 16 4.33 9.53 -1.43
N GLY A 17 4.37 8.76 -0.33
CA GLY A 17 5.52 8.69 0.57
C GLY A 17 5.48 9.66 1.76
N HIS A 18 4.52 10.60 1.79
CA HIS A 18 4.47 11.69 2.76
C HIS A 18 3.14 11.76 3.51
N HIS A 19 2.01 11.61 2.81
CA HIS A 19 0.67 11.71 3.36
C HIS A 19 0.00 10.35 3.45
N ALA A 20 -1.11 10.27 4.20
CA ALA A 20 -1.95 9.08 4.23
C ALA A 20 -2.29 8.59 2.81
N PRO A 21 -2.25 7.27 2.55
CA PRO A 21 -2.71 6.73 1.28
C PRO A 21 -4.15 7.18 0.99
N THR A 22 -4.47 7.38 -0.27
CA THR A 22 -5.79 7.87 -0.72
C THR A 22 -6.47 6.85 -1.61
N LEU A 23 -7.79 6.75 -1.48
CA LEU A 23 -8.62 5.90 -2.33
C LEU A 23 -8.82 6.57 -3.69
N THR A 24 -8.29 5.97 -4.75
CA THR A 24 -8.29 6.55 -6.10
C THR A 24 -9.22 5.85 -7.08
N ALA A 25 -9.53 4.57 -6.84
CA ALA A 25 -10.56 3.85 -7.57
C ALA A 25 -11.26 2.85 -6.65
N LYS A 26 -12.54 2.63 -6.92
CA LYS A 26 -13.32 1.52 -6.36
C LYS A 26 -14.32 1.04 -7.40
N GLY A 27 -14.61 -0.25 -7.40
CA GLY A 27 -15.58 -0.82 -8.31
C GLY A 27 -16.01 -2.22 -7.92
N ASP A 28 -17.15 -2.60 -8.45
CA ASP A 28 -17.80 -3.90 -8.28
C ASP A 28 -17.93 -4.58 -9.65
N GLU A 29 -17.98 -5.91 -9.65
CA GLU A 29 -18.24 -6.75 -10.81
C GLU A 29 -17.34 -6.36 -12.00
N ALA A 30 -17.93 -5.95 -13.14
CA ALA A 30 -17.20 -5.57 -14.35
C ALA A 30 -16.21 -4.41 -14.12
N LEU A 31 -16.53 -3.45 -13.25
CA LEU A 31 -15.62 -2.34 -12.95
C LEU A 31 -14.44 -2.82 -12.12
N ALA A 32 -14.67 -3.76 -11.19
CA ALA A 32 -13.58 -4.38 -10.44
C ALA A 32 -12.61 -5.14 -11.35
N GLU A 33 -13.14 -5.86 -12.33
CA GLU A 33 -12.34 -6.56 -13.35
C GLU A 33 -11.48 -5.59 -14.16
N GLU A 34 -12.04 -4.46 -14.57
CA GLU A 34 -11.30 -3.45 -15.33
C GLU A 34 -10.20 -2.78 -14.50
N ILE A 35 -10.48 -2.47 -13.22
CA ILE A 35 -9.46 -1.97 -12.29
C ILE A 35 -8.31 -2.97 -12.15
N LEU A 36 -8.62 -4.26 -11.96
CA LEU A 36 -7.61 -5.32 -11.85
C LEU A 36 -6.83 -5.51 -13.15
N ARG A 37 -7.50 -5.39 -14.31
CA ARG A 37 -6.85 -5.47 -15.63
C ARG A 37 -5.83 -4.35 -15.80
N ILE A 38 -6.22 -3.09 -15.55
CA ILE A 38 -5.34 -1.92 -15.61
C ILE A 38 -4.18 -2.06 -14.61
N ALA A 39 -4.45 -2.56 -13.39
CA ALA A 39 -3.42 -2.79 -12.39
C ALA A 39 -2.37 -3.79 -12.88
N ARG A 40 -2.77 -4.91 -13.50
CA ARG A 40 -1.83 -5.88 -14.08
C ARG A 40 -1.01 -5.27 -15.22
N ASP A 41 -1.67 -4.56 -16.14
CA ASP A 41 -1.01 -3.93 -17.29
C ASP A 41 0.01 -2.86 -16.87
N SER A 42 -0.27 -2.17 -15.75
CA SER A 42 0.58 -1.14 -15.18
C SER A 42 1.55 -1.67 -14.12
N GLU A 43 1.64 -3.00 -13.96
CA GLU A 43 2.45 -3.68 -12.96
C GLU A 43 2.20 -3.19 -11.52
N VAL A 44 0.99 -2.72 -11.22
CA VAL A 44 0.58 -2.33 -9.86
C VAL A 44 0.39 -3.60 -9.03
N PRO A 45 1.01 -3.70 -7.84
CA PRO A 45 0.84 -4.86 -6.95
C PRO A 45 -0.62 -5.08 -6.58
N ILE A 46 -1.07 -6.33 -6.65
CA ILE A 46 -2.44 -6.73 -6.30
C ILE A 46 -2.39 -7.55 -5.02
N TYR A 47 -3.18 -7.15 -4.03
CA TYR A 47 -3.33 -7.84 -2.75
C TYR A 47 -4.78 -8.25 -2.57
N GLU A 48 -5.03 -9.54 -2.31
CA GLU A 48 -6.37 -10.09 -2.17
C GLU A 48 -6.75 -10.24 -0.70
N ASN A 49 -7.74 -9.45 -0.26
CA ASN A 49 -8.31 -9.56 1.07
C ASN A 49 -9.76 -9.08 1.07
N ALA A 50 -10.71 -10.01 1.13
CA ALA A 50 -12.13 -9.70 1.03
C ALA A 50 -12.65 -8.82 2.17
N GLU A 51 -12.15 -9.00 3.40
CA GLU A 51 -12.59 -8.21 4.57
C GLU A 51 -12.12 -6.75 4.47
N LEU A 52 -10.85 -6.55 4.12
CA LEU A 52 -10.28 -5.22 3.91
C LEU A 52 -10.96 -4.49 2.76
N VAL A 53 -11.23 -5.19 1.66
CA VAL A 53 -11.96 -4.61 0.52
C VAL A 53 -13.36 -4.17 0.93
N LYS A 54 -14.11 -5.01 1.65
CA LYS A 54 -15.46 -4.66 2.16
C LYS A 54 -15.42 -3.46 3.13
N LEU A 55 -14.36 -3.33 3.92
CA LEU A 55 -14.16 -2.19 4.81
C LEU A 55 -13.89 -0.90 4.01
N LEU A 56 -12.92 -0.94 3.09
CA LEU A 56 -12.51 0.21 2.28
C LEU A 56 -13.57 0.63 1.27
N ALA A 57 -14.42 -0.29 0.80
CA ALA A 57 -15.52 0.01 -0.13
C ALA A 57 -16.54 1.03 0.44
N ARG A 58 -16.60 1.16 1.77
CA ARG A 58 -17.47 2.11 2.48
C ARG A 58 -16.96 3.55 2.40
N MET A 59 -15.69 3.76 2.06
CA MET A 59 -15.09 5.08 1.93
C MET A 59 -15.42 5.72 0.57
N GLU A 60 -15.31 7.04 0.46
CA GLU A 60 -15.51 7.77 -0.79
C GLU A 60 -14.22 7.88 -1.61
N LEU A 61 -14.38 8.18 -2.91
CA LEU A 61 -13.24 8.45 -3.78
C LEU A 61 -12.57 9.76 -3.35
N GLY A 62 -11.25 9.72 -3.20
CA GLY A 62 -10.45 10.84 -2.71
C GLY A 62 -10.22 10.83 -1.20
N ASP A 63 -10.93 9.97 -0.45
CA ASP A 63 -10.71 9.87 0.99
C ASP A 63 -9.30 9.38 1.31
N SER A 64 -8.71 10.00 2.33
CA SER A 64 -7.52 9.48 2.98
C SER A 64 -7.88 8.29 3.86
N ILE A 65 -7.02 7.28 3.90
CA ILE A 65 -7.19 6.12 4.77
C ILE A 65 -7.32 6.58 6.24
N PRO A 66 -8.21 5.98 7.05
CA PRO A 66 -8.28 6.28 8.48
C PRO A 66 -7.02 5.85 9.22
N GLU A 67 -6.66 6.56 10.28
CA GLU A 67 -5.47 6.28 11.10
C GLU A 67 -5.46 4.84 11.64
N GLU A 68 -6.63 4.31 12.00
CA GLU A 68 -6.81 2.93 12.48
C GLU A 68 -6.30 1.88 11.49
N LEU A 69 -6.27 2.20 10.19
CA LEU A 69 -5.83 1.31 9.12
C LEU A 69 -4.41 1.61 8.63
N TYR A 70 -3.74 2.65 9.15
CA TYR A 70 -2.41 3.03 8.67
C TYR A 70 -1.39 1.92 8.79
N ARG A 71 -1.36 1.21 9.92
CA ARG A 71 -0.40 0.12 10.11
C ARG A 71 -0.60 -0.97 9.06
N THR A 72 -1.83 -1.47 8.93
CA THR A 72 -2.17 -2.53 7.98
C THR A 72 -1.86 -2.12 6.53
N ILE A 73 -2.22 -0.90 6.13
CA ILE A 73 -1.96 -0.42 4.77
C ILE A 73 -0.46 -0.20 4.54
N ALA A 74 0.28 0.32 5.53
CA ALA A 74 1.72 0.49 5.44
C ALA A 74 2.44 -0.85 5.27
N GLU A 75 2.03 -1.89 5.98
CA GLU A 75 2.58 -3.25 5.85
C GLU A 75 2.34 -3.80 4.43
N ILE A 76 1.15 -3.62 3.88
CA ILE A 76 0.82 -4.04 2.51
C ILE A 76 1.67 -3.29 1.49
N ILE A 77 1.82 -1.97 1.63
CA ILE A 77 2.65 -1.14 0.74
C ILE A 77 4.12 -1.56 0.84
N ALA A 78 4.64 -1.76 2.05
CA ALA A 78 6.02 -2.18 2.28
C ALA A 78 6.30 -3.55 1.64
N PHE A 79 5.39 -4.50 1.81
CA PHE A 79 5.45 -5.80 1.16
C PHE A 79 5.44 -5.67 -0.37
N ALA A 80 4.52 -4.87 -0.90
CA ALA A 80 4.40 -4.60 -2.33
C ALA A 80 5.66 -3.96 -2.94
N TRP A 81 6.33 -3.08 -2.20
CA TRP A 81 7.61 -2.49 -2.61
C TRP A 81 8.75 -3.49 -2.54
N ASN A 82 8.81 -4.31 -1.49
CA ASN A 82 9.83 -5.36 -1.35
C ASN A 82 9.80 -6.35 -2.53
N LEU A 83 8.60 -6.77 -2.96
CA LEU A 83 8.43 -7.60 -4.16
C LEU A 83 8.97 -6.95 -5.44
N LYS A 84 8.98 -5.62 -5.50
CA LYS A 84 9.54 -4.83 -6.61
C LYS A 84 11.03 -4.50 -6.43
N GLY A 85 11.68 -5.02 -5.38
CA GLY A 85 13.06 -4.67 -5.04
C GLY A 85 13.24 -3.22 -4.61
N LYS A 86 12.15 -2.54 -4.21
CA LYS A 86 12.16 -1.17 -3.72
C LYS A 86 11.96 -1.17 -2.20
N PHE A 87 12.61 -0.23 -1.52
CA PHE A 87 12.48 -0.06 -0.08
C PHE A 87 12.19 1.42 0.24
N PRO A 88 11.44 1.72 1.31
CA PRO A 88 11.40 3.07 1.87
C PRO A 88 12.81 3.54 2.21
N GLN A 89 13.09 4.85 2.11
CA GLN A 89 14.39 5.40 2.52
C GLN A 89 14.70 5.01 3.98
N GLY A 90 15.86 4.39 4.21
CA GLY A 90 16.32 3.93 5.53
C GLY A 90 15.90 2.52 5.94
N HIS A 91 15.16 1.79 5.10
CA HIS A 91 14.66 0.44 5.39
C HIS A 91 15.12 -0.60 4.36
N ASP A 92 16.28 -0.38 3.75
CA ASP A 92 16.93 -1.34 2.87
C ASP A 92 17.64 -2.41 3.72
N PRO A 93 17.24 -3.70 3.65
CA PRO A 93 17.84 -4.78 4.43
C PRO A 93 19.28 -5.10 4.01
N ASN A 94 19.73 -4.60 2.85
CA ASN A 94 21.11 -4.71 2.37
C ASN A 94 21.89 -3.40 2.49
N ALA A 95 21.30 -2.32 3.03
CA ALA A 95 22.08 -1.12 3.29
C ALA A 95 23.15 -1.44 4.34
N PRO A 96 24.41 -1.02 4.11
CA PRO A 96 25.41 -1.10 5.17
C PRO A 96 24.87 -0.35 6.37
N SER A 97 24.90 -1.00 7.55
CA SER A 97 24.62 -0.34 8.83
C SER A 97 25.44 0.93 8.88
N VAL A 98 24.81 2.07 8.65
CA VAL A 98 25.43 3.37 8.92
C VAL A 98 25.47 3.46 10.43
N GLU A 99 26.55 2.91 10.99
CA GLU A 99 26.99 3.21 12.34
C GLU A 99 27.03 4.73 12.39
N LYS A 100 26.03 5.34 13.06
CA LYS A 100 26.07 6.76 13.35
C LYS A 100 27.22 6.89 14.35
N ASP A 101 28.40 7.13 13.81
CA ASP A 101 29.60 7.48 14.55
C ASP A 101 29.23 8.74 15.36
N VAL A 102 28.85 8.52 16.61
CA VAL A 102 28.59 9.58 17.59
C VAL A 102 29.86 9.79 18.38
N THR A 103 30.94 10.08 17.67
CA THR A 103 32.21 10.57 18.21
C THR A 103 32.69 11.63 17.22
N ASP A 104 33.08 12.84 17.60
CA ASP A 104 33.56 13.37 18.86
C ASP A 104 33.63 14.91 18.70
N ARG A 105 33.92 15.59 19.81
CA ARG A 105 34.54 16.92 19.90
C ARG A 105 33.61 18.10 20.20
N GLY A 106 33.31 18.19 21.50
CA GLY A 106 32.92 19.42 22.17
C GLY A 106 33.85 19.74 23.35
N ASP A 107 35.12 19.32 23.28
CA ASP A 107 36.20 19.79 24.14
C ASP A 107 37.01 20.86 23.40
N ASP A 108 36.48 22.08 23.33
CA ASP A 108 37.28 23.27 23.00
C ASP A 108 36.95 24.41 23.98
N TYR A 109 37.86 24.52 24.97
CA TYR A 109 38.24 25.62 25.87
C TYR A 109 37.21 26.28 26.82
#